data_AF-A0A067MB38-F1
#
_entry.id   AF-A0A067MB38-F1
#
_cell.length_a   1.000
_cell.length_b   1.000
_cell.length_c   1.000
_cell.angle_alpha   90.00
_cell.angle_beta   90.00
_cell.angle_gamma   90.00
#
_symmetry.space_group_name_H-M   'P 1'
#
loop_
_entity.id
_entity.type
_entity.pdbx_description
1 polymer ?
#
loop_
_entity_poly.entity_id
_entity_poly.type
_entity_poly.pdbx_seq_one_letter_code
_entity_poly.pdbx_strand_id
1 'polypeptide(L)'
;MPQFMSALRACPQLQVLRLDNSGPRFFPERHCPLETVVLPALRSFHWVNPSGFPLTEALLRGIAAQRTVRFLLYVTISDELEGLVREGEELVFVENVPLCQAISSIARTLALSENRLTLAVNRHILEYDSDTADRITIYFPLAACEHDSRSLLSNLAHCALYQVQSIALIDMGMDNTDLLVQLLCALPNVTALSLEYCTCDEGLIRALTDPHGVHQIEAVSFSHSEIQPETIISLAQSRATDPENSTDVTPLRHLSFEECAFISDETLESLRALVSEVVQL
;
A
#
# COMPACT_ATOMS: atom_id res chain seq x y z
N MET A 1 -1.19 27.78 -12.69
CA MET A 1 -2.20 26.72 -12.86
C MET A 1 -3.15 26.90 -14.07
N PRO A 2 -3.90 28.02 -14.26
CA PRO A 2 -4.95 28.07 -15.30
C PRO A 2 -4.47 27.88 -16.75
N GLN A 3 -3.30 28.43 -17.08
CA GLN A 3 -2.67 28.24 -18.40
C GLN A 3 -2.31 26.78 -18.68
N PHE A 4 -1.86 26.06 -17.65
CA PHE A 4 -1.54 24.64 -17.76
C PHE A 4 -2.81 23.81 -18.03
N MET A 5 -3.89 24.08 -17.29
CA MET A 5 -5.19 23.42 -17.52
C MET A 5 -5.74 23.70 -18.92
N SER A 6 -5.59 24.94 -19.42
CA SER A 6 -5.96 25.29 -20.79
C SER A 6 -5.14 24.50 -21.82
N ALA A 7 -3.84 24.32 -21.60
CA ALA A 7 -2.99 23.52 -22.46
C ALA A 7 -3.39 22.03 -22.46
N LEU A 8 -3.71 21.47 -21.29
CA LEU A 8 -4.24 20.10 -21.20
C LEU A 8 -5.55 19.95 -21.98
N ARG A 9 -6.47 20.92 -21.86
CA ARG A 9 -7.75 20.91 -22.58
C ARG A 9 -7.59 20.94 -24.10
N ALA A 10 -6.52 21.59 -24.60
CA ALA A 10 -6.19 21.60 -26.01
C ALA A 10 -5.63 20.25 -26.53
N CYS A 11 -5.34 19.30 -25.63
CA CYS A 11 -4.71 18.02 -25.93
C CYS A 11 -5.60 16.82 -25.56
N PRO A 12 -6.79 16.64 -26.17
CA PRO A 12 -7.72 15.56 -25.81
C PRO A 12 -7.19 14.14 -26.11
N GLN A 13 -6.20 14.03 -27.00
CA GLN A 13 -5.53 12.78 -27.37
C GLN A 13 -4.29 12.48 -26.52
N LEU A 14 -4.05 13.27 -25.46
CA LEU A 14 -2.91 13.07 -24.57
C LEU A 14 -3.02 11.73 -23.84
N GLN A 15 -2.11 10.80 -24.14
CA GLN A 15 -2.08 9.48 -23.52
C GLN A 15 -1.19 9.42 -22.28
N VAL A 16 -0.13 10.22 -22.25
CA VAL A 16 0.86 10.25 -21.17
C VAL A 16 1.07 11.68 -20.73
N LEU A 17 0.81 11.96 -19.45
CA LEU A 17 1.14 13.24 -18.82
C LEU A 17 2.28 13.02 -17.83
N ARG A 18 3.45 13.56 -18.16
CA ARG A 18 4.67 13.45 -17.36
C ARG A 18 5.13 14.83 -16.89
N LEU A 19 5.27 14.98 -15.58
CA LEU A 19 5.66 16.21 -14.89
C LEU A 19 6.96 15.97 -14.11
N ASP A 20 8.09 16.06 -14.79
CA ASP A 20 9.41 15.77 -14.18
C ASP A 20 10.06 17.04 -13.63
N ASN A 21 10.08 17.21 -12.30
CA ASN A 21 10.63 18.41 -11.66
C ASN A 21 10.01 19.72 -12.18
N SER A 22 8.86 19.62 -12.84
CA SER A 22 8.16 20.69 -13.52
C SER A 22 6.68 20.52 -13.23
N GLY A 23 6.17 21.34 -12.31
CA GLY A 23 4.76 21.37 -11.94
C GLY A 23 4.19 22.78 -12.09
N PRO A 24 2.88 22.91 -12.31
CA PRO A 24 2.24 24.22 -12.31
C PRO A 24 2.42 24.87 -10.93
N ARG A 25 2.92 26.11 -10.88
CA ARG A 25 2.93 26.86 -9.61
C ARG A 25 1.52 27.30 -9.25
N PHE A 26 1.15 27.12 -7.98
CA PHE A 26 -0.08 27.63 -7.38
C PHE A 26 0.27 28.76 -6.42
N PHE A 27 -0.46 29.86 -6.55
CA PHE A 27 -0.34 31.02 -5.68
C PHE A 27 -1.62 31.07 -4.84
N PRO A 28 -1.54 30.72 -3.54
CA PRO A 28 -2.72 30.52 -2.69
C PRO A 28 -3.59 31.78 -2.52
N GLU A 29 -3.03 32.97 -2.78
CA GLU A 29 -3.72 34.26 -2.70
C GLU A 29 -4.85 34.45 -3.74
N ARG A 30 -5.01 33.51 -4.69
CA ARG A 30 -6.12 33.53 -5.65
C ARG A 30 -6.82 32.18 -5.64
N HIS A 31 -7.85 32.05 -4.81
CA HIS A 31 -8.84 30.98 -4.89
C HIS A 31 -9.61 31.10 -6.23
N CYS A 32 -8.98 30.65 -7.32
CA CYS A 32 -9.69 30.41 -8.56
C CYS A 32 -10.11 28.93 -8.54
N PRO A 33 -11.42 28.61 -8.56
CA PRO A 33 -11.87 27.25 -8.75
C PRO A 33 -11.25 26.71 -10.04
N LEU A 34 -10.56 25.57 -9.93
CA LEU A 34 -9.95 24.90 -11.06
C LEU A 34 -11.04 24.14 -11.80
N GLU A 35 -11.37 24.62 -13.00
CA GLU A 35 -12.29 23.91 -13.89
C GLU A 35 -11.66 22.58 -14.31
N THR A 36 -12.40 21.49 -14.10
CA THR A 36 -11.95 20.15 -14.43
C THR A 36 -11.68 20.01 -15.94
N VAL A 37 -10.56 19.39 -16.29
CA VAL A 37 -10.17 19.06 -17.66
C VAL A 37 -10.35 17.56 -17.86
N VAL A 38 -11.14 17.20 -18.86
CA VAL A 38 -11.36 15.80 -19.24
C VAL A 38 -10.30 15.37 -20.25
N LEU A 39 -9.50 14.37 -19.90
CA LEU A 39 -8.48 13.75 -20.73
C LEU A 39 -8.86 12.28 -20.99
N PRO A 40 -9.72 12.01 -22.00
CA PRO A 40 -10.31 10.69 -22.19
C PRO A 40 -9.29 9.65 -22.69
N ALA A 41 -8.23 10.08 -23.37
CA ALA A 41 -7.18 9.20 -23.87
C ALA A 41 -6.05 8.97 -22.85
N LEU A 42 -6.08 9.63 -21.69
CA LEU A 42 -5.01 9.53 -20.71
C LEU A 42 -4.96 8.10 -20.16
N ARG A 43 -3.77 7.50 -20.19
CA ARG A 43 -3.49 6.16 -19.69
C ARG A 43 -2.42 6.15 -18.62
N SER A 44 -1.57 7.17 -18.59
CA SER A 44 -0.48 7.26 -17.64
C SER A 44 -0.30 8.70 -17.16
N PHE A 45 -0.30 8.87 -15.84
CA PHE A 45 0.05 10.10 -15.16
C PHE A 45 1.29 9.86 -14.30
N HIS A 46 2.35 10.63 -14.57
CA HIS A 46 3.62 10.54 -13.88
C HIS A 46 4.02 11.91 -13.36
N TRP A 47 4.30 12.03 -12.06
CA TRP A 47 4.72 13.30 -11.47
C TRP A 47 5.88 13.09 -10.49
N VAL A 48 7.01 13.73 -10.81
CA VAL A 48 8.20 13.75 -9.97
C VAL A 48 8.34 15.09 -9.26
N ASN A 49 8.48 15.05 -7.93
CA ASN A 49 8.58 16.26 -7.10
C ASN A 49 7.35 17.16 -7.20
N PRO A 50 6.14 16.66 -6.88
CA PRO A 50 5.02 17.56 -6.79
C PRO A 50 5.33 18.64 -5.75
N SER A 51 4.90 19.88 -6.03
CA SER A 51 5.00 20.92 -5.00
C SER A 51 3.89 20.66 -3.99
N GLY A 52 4.12 21.01 -2.71
CA GLY A 52 3.39 20.45 -1.56
C GLY A 52 1.87 20.27 -1.65
N PHE A 53 1.34 19.44 -0.74
CA PHE A 53 0.02 18.83 -0.75
C PHE A 53 -1.13 19.62 -1.45
N PRO A 54 -1.44 20.88 -1.10
CA PRO A 54 -2.58 21.59 -1.70
C PRO A 54 -2.50 21.74 -3.22
N LEU A 55 -1.28 21.82 -3.77
CA LEU A 55 -1.08 21.91 -5.22
C LEU A 55 -1.34 20.56 -5.88
N THR A 56 -0.77 19.50 -5.31
CA THR A 56 -0.90 18.13 -5.80
C THR A 56 -2.36 17.74 -5.89
N GLU A 57 -3.09 18.00 -4.81
CA GLU A 57 -4.50 17.73 -4.70
C GLU A 57 -5.32 18.56 -5.70
N ALA A 58 -5.09 19.87 -5.78
CA ALA A 58 -5.81 20.73 -6.71
C ALA A 58 -5.62 20.31 -8.18
N LEU A 59 -4.43 19.82 -8.54
CA LEU A 59 -4.18 19.31 -9.89
C LEU A 59 -4.86 17.96 -10.13
N LEU A 60 -4.75 17.01 -9.19
CA LEU A 60 -5.36 15.69 -9.30
C LEU A 60 -6.89 15.77 -9.35
N ARG A 61 -7.51 16.70 -8.62
CA ARG A 61 -8.95 17.02 -8.72
C ARG A 61 -9.31 17.70 -10.03
N GLY A 62 -8.40 18.53 -10.55
CA GLY A 62 -8.58 19.29 -11.77
C GLY A 62 -8.52 18.44 -13.05
N ILE A 63 -8.02 17.22 -13.00
CA ILE A 63 -7.95 16.33 -14.15
C ILE A 63 -8.94 15.19 -13.96
N ALA A 64 -9.79 14.96 -14.94
CA ALA A 64 -10.63 13.79 -15.02
C ALA A 64 -10.19 12.94 -16.20
N ALA A 65 -10.05 11.64 -15.98
CA ALA A 65 -9.71 10.69 -17.02
C ALA A 65 -10.71 9.53 -17.04
N GLN A 66 -10.62 8.68 -18.05
CA GLN A 66 -11.32 7.41 -18.03
C GLN A 66 -10.80 6.53 -16.89
N ARG A 67 -11.56 5.51 -16.51
CA ARG A 67 -11.24 4.60 -15.41
C ARG A 67 -9.92 3.83 -15.52
N THR A 68 -9.18 3.95 -16.62
CA THR A 68 -7.96 3.18 -16.92
C THR A 68 -6.74 4.12 -16.99
N VAL A 69 -6.25 4.57 -15.85
CA VAL A 69 -5.03 5.38 -15.72
C VAL A 69 -4.09 4.78 -14.68
N ARG A 70 -2.84 4.56 -15.10
CA ARG A 70 -1.73 4.29 -14.19
C ARG A 70 -1.17 5.58 -13.63
N PHE A 71 -1.08 5.66 -12.31
CA PHE A 71 -0.55 6.77 -11.54
C PHE A 71 0.78 6.42 -10.94
N LEU A 72 1.75 7.30 -11.14
CA LEU A 72 3.07 7.18 -10.54
C LEU A 72 3.49 8.53 -9.97
N LEU A 73 3.53 8.62 -8.65
CA LEU A 73 3.78 9.86 -7.91
C LEU A 73 5.05 9.71 -7.06
N TYR A 74 6.05 10.57 -7.27
CA TYR A 74 7.29 10.54 -6.50
C TYR A 74 7.28 11.68 -5.48
N VAL A 75 7.09 11.33 -4.21
CA VAL A 75 6.71 12.24 -3.13
C VAL A 75 7.55 12.07 -1.87
N THR A 76 7.58 13.13 -1.07
CA THR A 76 7.99 13.09 0.33
C THR A 76 6.73 12.96 1.15
N ILE A 77 6.36 11.72 1.48
CA ILE A 77 4.98 11.35 1.83
C ILE A 77 4.40 12.04 3.09
N SER A 78 5.20 12.69 3.93
CA SER A 78 4.77 13.12 5.27
C SER A 78 3.42 13.86 5.31
N ASP A 79 3.10 14.73 4.34
CA ASP A 79 1.85 15.52 4.37
C ASP A 79 0.86 15.16 3.24
N GLU A 80 1.28 14.34 2.28
CA GLU A 80 0.60 14.24 0.98
C GLU A 80 -0.40 13.08 0.87
N LEU A 81 -0.21 12.04 1.69
CA LEU A 81 -1.10 10.88 1.74
C LEU A 81 -2.34 11.11 2.61
N GLU A 82 -2.24 11.89 3.68
CA GLU A 82 -3.34 12.11 4.65
C GLU A 82 -4.58 12.73 3.97
N GLY A 83 -4.38 13.67 3.05
CA GLY A 83 -5.50 14.32 2.38
C GLY A 83 -6.00 13.63 1.11
N LEU A 84 -5.22 12.73 0.50
CA LEU A 84 -5.72 11.87 -0.60
C LEU A 84 -6.72 10.81 -0.11
N VAL A 85 -6.63 10.39 1.15
CA VAL A 85 -7.42 9.27 1.71
C VAL A 85 -8.71 9.74 2.41
N ARG A 86 -8.78 10.99 2.89
CA ARG A 86 -9.88 11.46 3.75
C ARG A 86 -11.23 11.71 3.08
N GLU A 87 -11.29 11.97 1.77
CA GLU A 87 -12.55 12.34 1.08
C GLU A 87 -13.18 11.15 0.33
N GLY A 88 -13.74 10.21 1.09
CA GLY A 88 -14.54 9.10 0.60
C GLY A 88 -16.04 9.27 0.86
N GLU A 89 -16.63 10.44 0.55
CA GLU A 89 -18.08 10.64 0.66
C GLU A 89 -18.83 10.38 -0.67
N GLU A 90 -19.90 9.58 -0.55
CA GLU A 90 -20.98 9.19 -1.46
C GLU A 90 -20.82 9.41 -2.99
N LEU A 91 -20.65 8.29 -3.70
CA LEU A 91 -20.38 8.21 -5.13
C LEU A 91 -21.66 8.14 -5.99
N VAL A 92 -21.79 9.08 -6.93
CA VAL A 92 -22.61 8.90 -8.16
C VAL A 92 -21.65 8.62 -9.31
N PHE A 93 -21.76 7.43 -9.90
CA PHE A 93 -20.89 7.00 -11.00
C PHE A 93 -21.10 7.85 -12.25
N VAL A 94 -20.12 8.70 -12.56
CA VAL A 94 -19.99 9.42 -13.84
C VAL A 94 -18.82 8.82 -14.63
N GLU A 95 -18.91 8.77 -15.96
CA GLU A 95 -17.94 8.13 -16.86
C GLU A 95 -16.49 8.64 -16.74
N ASN A 96 -16.28 9.82 -16.14
CA ASN A 96 -14.95 10.38 -15.88
C ASN A 96 -14.81 10.66 -14.38
N VAL A 97 -13.74 10.15 -13.78
CA VAL A 97 -13.47 10.27 -12.35
C VAL A 97 -12.23 11.15 -12.15
N PRO A 98 -12.25 12.15 -11.23
CA PRO A 98 -11.05 12.87 -10.82
C PRO A 98 -9.94 11.92 -10.38
N LEU A 99 -8.69 12.23 -10.74
CA LEU A 99 -7.55 11.34 -10.47
C LEU A 99 -7.39 11.00 -8.98
N CYS A 100 -7.68 11.94 -8.08
CA CYS A 100 -7.62 11.71 -6.63
C CYS A 100 -8.65 10.69 -6.14
N GLN A 101 -9.85 10.66 -6.74
CA GLN A 101 -10.92 9.71 -6.37
C GLN A 101 -10.63 8.31 -6.91
N ALA A 102 -9.89 8.19 -8.01
CA ALA A 102 -9.42 6.89 -8.50
C ALA A 102 -8.49 6.23 -7.47
N ILE A 103 -7.65 7.01 -6.79
CA ILE A 103 -6.67 6.50 -5.80
C ILE A 103 -7.37 6.06 -4.49
N SER A 104 -8.45 6.72 -4.07
CA SER A 104 -9.00 6.56 -2.70
C SER A 104 -10.12 5.52 -2.53
N SER A 105 -10.76 5.05 -3.60
CA SER A 105 -12.09 4.41 -3.49
C SER A 105 -12.17 2.90 -3.74
N ILE A 106 -11.07 2.20 -4.06
CA ILE A 106 -11.16 0.80 -4.56
C ILE A 106 -10.13 -0.18 -3.98
N ALA A 107 -8.95 0.28 -3.54
CA ALA A 107 -7.85 -0.65 -3.22
C ALA A 107 -8.11 -1.44 -1.93
N ARG A 108 -8.16 -2.78 -2.03
CA ARG A 108 -8.24 -3.70 -0.87
C ARG A 108 -6.87 -4.20 -0.43
N THR A 109 -5.85 -3.99 -1.24
CA THR A 109 -4.49 -4.45 -1.01
C THR A 109 -3.53 -3.27 -0.96
N LEU A 110 -2.74 -3.18 0.11
CA LEU A 110 -1.63 -2.25 0.23
C LEU A 110 -0.31 -3.03 0.10
N ALA A 111 0.47 -2.74 -0.94
CA ALA A 111 1.81 -3.29 -1.10
C ALA A 111 2.86 -2.26 -0.64
N LEU A 112 3.74 -2.67 0.25
CA LEU A 112 4.89 -1.92 0.74
C LEU A 112 6.15 -2.59 0.19
N SER A 113 6.90 -1.90 -0.65
CA SER A 113 8.03 -2.49 -1.36
C SER A 113 9.31 -1.67 -1.18
N GLU A 114 10.43 -2.32 -0.92
CA GLU A 114 11.72 -1.63 -0.96
C GLU A 114 12.17 -1.40 -2.41
N ASN A 115 12.39 -0.14 -2.80
CA ASN A 115 12.62 0.22 -4.20
C ASN A 115 14.05 -0.06 -4.63
N ARG A 116 14.28 -1.21 -5.26
CA ARG A 116 15.61 -1.53 -5.81
C ARG A 116 15.93 -0.88 -7.16
N LEU A 117 14.94 -0.28 -7.84
CA LEU A 117 15.00 -0.05 -9.29
C LEU A 117 15.04 1.41 -9.74
N THR A 118 14.90 2.41 -8.86
CA THR A 118 14.77 3.81 -9.33
C THR A 118 15.89 4.76 -8.91
N LEU A 119 16.23 5.66 -9.84
CA LEU A 119 17.17 6.79 -9.71
C LEU A 119 16.71 7.87 -8.71
N ALA A 120 15.54 7.74 -8.09
CA ALA A 120 14.99 8.70 -7.15
C ALA A 120 15.46 8.35 -5.72
N VAL A 121 16.76 8.55 -5.47
CA VAL A 121 17.49 8.02 -4.31
C VAL A 121 16.85 8.37 -2.95
N ASN A 122 16.06 9.45 -2.87
CA ASN A 122 15.51 9.97 -1.60
C ASN A 122 14.00 10.25 -1.64
N ARG A 123 13.22 9.59 -2.50
CA ARG A 123 11.76 9.80 -2.56
C ARG A 123 11.00 8.50 -2.54
N HIS A 124 9.86 8.53 -1.86
CA HIS A 124 8.93 7.43 -1.91
C HIS A 124 8.13 7.50 -3.22
N ILE A 125 7.70 6.36 -3.71
CA ILE A 125 6.87 6.29 -4.91
C ILE A 125 5.53 5.71 -4.53
N LEU A 126 4.46 6.42 -4.84
CA LEU A 126 3.11 5.86 -4.82
C LEU A 126 2.75 5.45 -6.24
N GLU A 127 2.49 4.17 -6.42
CA GLU A 127 1.99 3.59 -7.64
C GLU A 127 0.56 3.09 -7.44
N TYR A 128 -0.32 3.47 -8.35
CA TYR A 128 -1.69 2.98 -8.40
C TYR A 128 -2.06 2.69 -9.86
N ASP A 129 -2.59 1.51 -10.12
CA ASP A 129 -3.07 1.12 -11.43
C ASP A 129 -4.56 0.79 -11.33
N SER A 130 -5.38 1.65 -11.92
CA SER A 130 -6.82 1.50 -11.91
C SER A 130 -7.34 0.31 -12.73
N ASP A 131 -6.51 -0.30 -13.60
CA ASP A 131 -6.88 -1.53 -14.31
C ASP A 131 -6.81 -2.75 -13.38
N THR A 132 -5.88 -2.71 -12.42
CA THR A 132 -5.78 -3.73 -11.37
C THR A 132 -6.62 -3.39 -10.15
N ALA A 133 -6.92 -2.09 -9.94
CA ALA A 133 -7.82 -1.39 -9.00
C ALA A 133 -7.79 -1.80 -7.51
N ASP A 134 -7.26 -2.97 -7.21
CA ASP A 134 -7.32 -3.65 -5.94
C ASP A 134 -6.03 -3.42 -5.14
N ARG A 135 -4.99 -2.84 -5.76
CA ARG A 135 -3.68 -2.67 -5.14
C ARG A 135 -3.13 -1.25 -5.28
N ILE A 136 -2.70 -0.67 -4.17
CA ILE A 136 -1.80 0.48 -4.12
C ILE A 136 -0.44 -0.02 -3.71
N THR A 137 0.61 0.38 -4.43
CA THR A 137 1.99 0.04 -4.07
C THR A 137 2.75 1.29 -3.65
N ILE A 138 3.34 1.26 -2.46
CA ILE A 138 4.23 2.30 -1.95
C ILE A 138 5.64 1.75 -1.93
N TYR A 139 6.53 2.41 -2.67
CA TYR A 139 7.93 2.05 -2.72
C TYR A 139 8.77 2.94 -1.80
N PHE A 140 9.59 2.33 -0.95
CA PHE A 140 10.53 3.00 -0.04
C PHE A 140 11.89 3.19 -0.73
N PRO A 141 12.57 4.35 -0.57
CA PRO A 141 13.92 4.51 -1.09
C PRO A 141 14.93 3.62 -0.33
N LEU A 142 15.82 2.94 -1.07
CA LEU A 142 16.94 2.14 -0.49
C LEU A 142 17.86 2.96 0.44
N ALA A 143 18.01 4.25 0.16
CA ALA A 143 18.86 5.17 0.93
C ALA A 143 18.05 6.12 1.83
N ALA A 144 16.76 5.81 2.07
CA ALA A 144 15.95 6.60 2.98
C ALA A 144 16.60 6.63 4.36
N CYS A 145 16.62 7.81 4.99
CA CYS A 145 16.95 7.87 6.40
C CYS A 145 15.87 7.09 7.16
N GLU A 146 16.22 6.24 8.14
CA GLU A 146 15.24 5.46 8.91
C GLU A 146 14.05 6.31 9.38
N HIS A 147 14.33 7.57 9.74
CA HIS A 147 13.35 8.56 10.17
C HIS A 147 12.21 8.79 9.16
N ASP A 148 12.53 8.82 7.86
CA ASP A 148 11.55 9.08 6.79
C ASP A 148 10.57 7.89 6.64
N SER A 149 11.10 6.66 6.70
CA SER A 149 10.30 5.44 6.69
C SER A 149 9.43 5.33 7.95
N ARG A 150 9.94 5.75 9.12
CA ARG A 150 9.14 5.79 10.38
C ARG A 150 7.97 6.76 10.28
N SER A 151 8.23 7.99 9.83
CA SER A 151 7.18 9.01 9.68
C SER A 151 6.14 8.56 8.67
N LEU A 152 6.55 7.93 7.57
CA LEU A 152 5.64 7.35 6.59
C LEU A 152 4.74 6.26 7.18
N LEU A 153 5.33 5.23 7.79
CA LEU A 153 4.56 4.12 8.37
C LEU A 153 3.61 4.62 9.46
N SER A 154 4.07 5.58 10.28
CA SER A 154 3.20 6.27 11.23
C SER A 154 2.06 6.99 10.54
N ASN A 155 2.30 7.75 9.47
CA ASN A 155 1.23 8.44 8.76
C ASN A 155 0.25 7.48 8.09
N LEU A 156 0.73 6.37 7.52
CA LEU A 156 -0.13 5.32 6.97
C LEU A 156 -1.03 4.69 8.04
N ALA A 157 -0.49 4.47 9.24
CA ALA A 157 -1.27 4.02 10.39
C ALA A 157 -2.38 5.01 10.77
N HIS A 158 -2.14 6.32 10.62
CA HIS A 158 -3.15 7.35 10.89
C HIS A 158 -4.08 7.63 9.69
N CYS A 159 -3.77 7.10 8.49
CA CYS A 159 -4.62 7.23 7.33
C CYS A 159 -5.79 6.25 7.43
N ALA A 160 -6.99 6.71 7.08
CA ALA A 160 -8.24 5.97 7.07
C ALA A 160 -8.30 4.90 5.95
N LEU A 161 -7.35 3.96 5.94
CA LEU A 161 -7.28 2.83 5.01
C LEU A 161 -8.24 1.71 5.42
N TYR A 162 -9.47 2.07 5.81
CA TYR A 162 -10.49 1.12 6.30
C TYR A 162 -10.91 0.09 5.25
N GLN A 163 -10.64 0.34 3.96
CA GLN A 163 -10.98 -0.59 2.89
C GLN A 163 -9.90 -1.65 2.65
N VAL A 164 -8.69 -1.46 3.20
CA VAL A 164 -7.58 -2.39 3.04
C VAL A 164 -7.85 -3.64 3.87
N GLN A 165 -7.85 -4.78 3.19
CA GLN A 165 -8.06 -6.12 3.73
C GLN A 165 -6.79 -6.95 3.69
N SER A 166 -5.88 -6.63 2.77
CA SER A 166 -4.60 -7.32 2.60
C SER A 166 -3.43 -6.35 2.58
N ILE A 167 -2.32 -6.77 3.19
CA ILE A 167 -1.03 -6.09 3.08
C ILE A 167 -0.01 -7.03 2.47
N ALA A 168 0.76 -6.54 1.51
CA ALA A 168 1.92 -7.24 0.97
C ALA A 168 3.19 -6.47 1.34
N LEU A 169 4.17 -7.14 1.93
CA LEU A 169 5.50 -6.62 2.20
C LEU A 169 6.45 -7.28 1.20
N ILE A 170 7.13 -6.48 0.38
CA ILE A 170 7.93 -6.96 -0.76
C ILE A 170 9.36 -6.46 -0.62
N ASP A 171 10.34 -7.36 -0.62
CA ASP A 171 11.78 -7.02 -0.49
C ASP A 171 12.11 -6.21 0.78
N MET A 172 11.21 -6.15 1.77
CA MET A 172 11.36 -5.31 2.95
C MET A 172 12.38 -5.93 3.92
N GLY A 173 13.44 -5.16 4.23
CA GLY A 173 14.30 -5.44 5.38
C GLY A 173 13.55 -5.28 6.72
N MET A 174 13.87 -6.15 7.69
CA MET A 174 13.13 -6.24 8.95
C MET A 174 13.61 -5.29 10.06
N ASP A 175 14.52 -4.37 9.73
CA ASP A 175 15.04 -3.35 10.64
C ASP A 175 13.95 -2.42 11.22
N ASN A 176 12.76 -2.40 10.60
CA ASN A 176 11.60 -1.59 11.01
C ASN A 176 10.41 -2.40 11.53
N THR A 177 10.64 -3.59 12.08
CA THR A 177 9.59 -4.50 12.59
C THR A 177 8.58 -3.80 13.50
N ASP A 178 9.01 -3.01 14.48
CA ASP A 178 8.09 -2.31 15.42
C ASP A 178 7.06 -1.42 14.72
N LEU A 179 7.45 -0.79 13.60
CA LEU A 179 6.59 0.11 12.85
C LEU A 179 5.62 -0.64 11.94
N LEU A 180 6.06 -1.77 11.37
CA LEU A 180 5.17 -2.66 10.65
C LEU A 180 4.08 -3.18 11.59
N VAL A 181 4.43 -3.54 12.83
CA VAL A 181 3.46 -3.94 13.85
C VAL A 181 2.50 -2.81 14.20
N GLN A 182 3.01 -1.60 14.40
CA GLN A 182 2.15 -0.42 14.63
C GLN A 182 1.19 -0.18 13.46
N LEU A 183 1.65 -0.35 12.22
CA LEU A 183 0.81 -0.24 11.04
C LEU A 183 -0.28 -1.32 11.03
N LEU A 184 0.06 -2.58 11.28
CA LEU A 184 -0.91 -3.68 11.37
C LEU A 184 -1.97 -3.42 12.45
N CYS A 185 -1.56 -2.90 13.62
CA CYS A 185 -2.49 -2.54 14.70
C CYS A 185 -3.41 -1.37 14.34
N ALA A 186 -2.95 -0.45 13.49
CA ALA A 186 -3.72 0.71 13.09
C ALA A 186 -4.70 0.44 11.94
N LEU A 187 -4.59 -0.73 11.29
CA LEU A 187 -5.41 -1.14 10.16
C LEU A 187 -6.38 -2.26 10.59
N PRO A 188 -7.53 -1.91 11.21
CA PRO A 188 -8.38 -2.88 11.91
C PRO A 188 -9.06 -3.92 11.01
N ASN A 189 -9.11 -3.68 9.69
CA ASN A 189 -9.80 -4.55 8.73
C ASN A 189 -8.86 -5.47 7.95
N VAL A 190 -7.55 -5.45 8.26
CA VAL A 190 -6.57 -6.29 7.59
C VAL A 190 -6.67 -7.72 8.13
N THR A 191 -6.96 -8.64 7.24
CA THR A 191 -7.12 -10.07 7.52
C THR A 191 -6.06 -10.94 6.84
N ALA A 192 -5.35 -10.39 5.84
CA ALA A 192 -4.34 -11.11 5.08
C ALA A 192 -3.00 -10.36 5.05
N LEU A 193 -1.90 -11.09 5.23
CA LEU A 193 -0.52 -10.59 5.15
C LEU A 193 0.29 -11.44 4.17
N SER A 194 0.94 -10.80 3.19
CA SER A 194 1.87 -11.44 2.27
C SER A 194 3.28 -10.95 2.51
N LEU A 195 4.24 -11.88 2.53
CA LEU A 195 5.66 -11.63 2.68
C LEU A 195 6.35 -12.18 1.42
N GLU A 196 6.88 -11.29 0.58
CA GLU A 196 7.45 -11.61 -0.73
C GLU A 196 8.92 -11.16 -0.76
N TYR A 197 9.85 -12.08 -1.07
CA TYR A 197 11.30 -11.82 -1.03
C TYR A 197 11.80 -11.24 0.31
N CYS A 198 11.11 -11.53 1.42
CA CYS A 198 11.48 -11.03 2.74
C CYS A 198 12.49 -11.97 3.40
N THR A 199 13.51 -11.38 4.04
CA THR A 199 14.28 -12.08 5.08
C THR A 199 13.46 -12.05 6.36
N CYS A 200 12.56 -13.01 6.56
CA CYS A 200 11.63 -13.00 7.67
C CYS A 200 12.38 -13.09 9.02
N ASP A 201 12.41 -11.97 9.75
CA ASP A 201 12.92 -11.92 11.12
C ASP A 201 11.87 -12.51 12.08
N GLU A 202 12.34 -13.20 13.12
CA GLU A 202 11.53 -13.66 14.23
C GLU A 202 10.73 -12.52 14.87
N GLY A 203 11.20 -11.26 14.81
CA GLY A 203 10.53 -10.10 15.38
C GLY A 203 9.09 -9.88 14.91
N LEU A 204 8.84 -9.88 13.59
CA LEU A 204 7.48 -9.66 13.06
C LEU A 204 6.59 -10.85 13.35
N ILE A 205 7.11 -12.07 13.19
CA ILE A 205 6.31 -13.26 13.49
C ILE A 205 5.98 -13.32 15.00
N ARG A 206 6.92 -12.95 15.88
CA ARG A 206 6.66 -12.82 17.32
C ARG A 206 5.59 -11.79 17.61
N ALA A 207 5.59 -10.65 16.92
CA ALA A 207 4.53 -9.67 17.07
C ALA A 207 3.16 -10.21 16.60
N LEU A 208 3.15 -11.02 15.53
CA LEU A 208 1.94 -11.75 15.12
C LEU A 208 1.54 -12.85 16.10
N THR A 209 2.45 -13.37 16.92
CA THR A 209 2.12 -14.30 18.01
C THR A 209 1.60 -13.62 19.27
N ASP A 210 1.74 -12.28 19.39
CA ASP A 210 1.37 -11.56 20.61
C ASP A 210 -0.14 -11.62 20.83
N PRO A 211 -0.62 -12.23 21.94
CA PRO A 211 -2.04 -12.32 22.23
C PRO A 211 -2.69 -10.97 22.57
N HIS A 212 -1.88 -9.95 22.85
CA HIS A 212 -2.35 -8.58 23.03
C HIS A 212 -2.40 -7.78 21.72
N GLY A 213 -1.97 -8.38 20.60
CA GLY A 213 -2.09 -7.80 19.28
C GLY A 213 -3.55 -7.71 18.84
N VAL A 214 -4.01 -6.50 18.50
CA VAL A 214 -5.39 -6.22 18.06
C VAL A 214 -5.63 -6.63 16.59
N HIS A 215 -4.67 -7.28 15.94
CA HIS A 215 -4.73 -7.60 14.53
C HIS A 215 -5.63 -8.81 14.24
N GLN A 216 -6.37 -8.74 13.12
CA GLN A 216 -7.34 -9.75 12.69
C GLN A 216 -6.80 -10.68 11.59
N ILE A 217 -5.47 -10.77 11.50
CA ILE A 217 -4.79 -11.56 10.46
C ILE A 217 -5.13 -13.03 10.65
N GLU A 218 -5.83 -13.60 9.67
CA GLU A 218 -6.21 -15.01 9.59
C GLU A 218 -5.54 -15.73 8.41
N ALA A 219 -4.93 -14.99 7.47
CA ALA A 219 -4.21 -15.54 6.34
C ALA A 219 -2.79 -14.95 6.24
N VAL A 220 -1.78 -15.81 6.13
CA VAL A 220 -0.39 -15.39 5.92
C VAL A 220 0.23 -16.17 4.76
N SER A 221 0.80 -15.45 3.78
CA SER A 221 1.47 -16.03 2.63
C SER A 221 2.96 -15.67 2.61
N PHE A 222 3.79 -16.62 2.24
CA PHE A 222 5.23 -16.46 2.07
C PHE A 222 5.61 -16.85 0.64
N SER A 223 6.29 -15.95 -0.07
CA SER A 223 6.80 -16.20 -1.43
C SER A 223 8.27 -15.82 -1.50
N HIS A 224 9.11 -16.75 -1.95
CA HIS A 224 10.58 -16.63 -2.03
C HIS A 224 11.23 -16.05 -0.76
N SER A 225 10.62 -16.29 0.40
CA SER A 225 11.01 -15.70 1.68
C SER A 225 11.74 -16.71 2.56
N GLU A 226 12.72 -16.22 3.33
CA GLU A 226 13.56 -17.02 4.21
C GLU A 226 12.92 -17.16 5.60
N ILE A 227 11.88 -17.98 5.71
CA ILE A 227 11.19 -18.26 6.99
C ILE A 227 11.65 -19.59 7.59
N GLN A 228 12.03 -19.58 8.87
CA GLN A 228 12.42 -20.80 9.57
C GLN A 228 11.18 -21.64 9.98
N PRO A 229 11.23 -22.97 9.84
CA PRO A 229 10.14 -23.89 10.20
C PRO A 229 9.64 -23.72 11.64
N GLU A 230 10.54 -23.59 12.60
CA GLU A 230 10.23 -23.45 14.02
C GLU A 230 9.44 -22.15 14.31
N THR A 231 9.76 -21.07 13.59
CA THR A 231 9.12 -19.77 13.75
C THR A 231 7.67 -19.82 13.27
N ILE A 232 7.43 -20.44 12.11
CA ILE A 232 6.06 -20.55 11.56
C ILE A 232 5.21 -21.57 12.32
N ILE A 233 5.81 -22.66 12.82
CA ILE A 233 5.12 -23.61 13.70
C ILE A 233 4.71 -22.92 15.01
N SER A 234 5.60 -22.11 15.60
CA SER A 234 5.29 -21.35 16.82
C SER A 234 4.13 -20.37 16.60
N LEU A 235 4.10 -19.67 15.46
CA LEU A 235 2.96 -18.83 15.08
C LEU A 235 1.67 -19.64 15.01
N ALA A 236 1.66 -20.75 14.28
CA ALA A 236 0.49 -21.61 14.13
C ALA A 236 -0.01 -22.15 15.48
N GLN A 237 0.89 -22.56 16.37
CA GLN A 237 0.53 -23.02 17.72
C GLN A 237 -0.08 -21.89 18.57
N SER A 238 0.49 -20.68 18.52
CA SER A 238 -0.04 -19.53 19.28
C SER A 238 -1.45 -19.10 18.82
N ARG A 239 -1.80 -19.45 17.58
CA ARG A 239 -3.05 -19.08 16.90
C ARG A 239 -3.97 -20.28 16.65
N ALA A 240 -3.66 -21.44 17.22
CA ALA A 240 -4.47 -22.64 17.08
C ALA A 240 -5.80 -22.45 17.79
N THR A 241 -6.89 -22.90 17.17
CA THR A 241 -8.20 -22.97 17.83
C THR A 241 -8.17 -24.04 18.91
N ASP A 242 -7.82 -23.65 20.13
CA ASP A 242 -7.97 -24.50 21.31
C ASP A 242 -9.38 -24.28 21.91
N PRO A 243 -10.28 -25.27 21.85
CA PRO A 243 -11.64 -25.12 22.38
C PRO A 243 -11.70 -24.93 23.90
N GLU A 244 -10.61 -25.21 24.64
CA GLU A 244 -10.56 -25.05 26.10
C GLU A 244 -9.88 -23.73 26.55
N ASN A 245 -9.12 -23.08 25.66
CA ASN A 245 -8.49 -21.78 25.91
C ASN A 245 -9.05 -20.76 24.92
N SER A 246 -10.07 -20.02 25.35
CA SER A 246 -10.55 -18.85 24.62
C SER A 246 -9.47 -17.76 24.66
N THR A 247 -8.50 -17.84 23.76
CA THR A 247 -7.63 -16.71 23.45
C THR A 247 -8.45 -15.67 22.70
N ASP A 248 -8.36 -14.39 23.08
CA ASP A 248 -9.02 -13.25 22.38
C ASP A 248 -8.46 -12.98 20.98
N VAL A 249 -7.79 -13.99 20.40
CA VAL A 249 -6.81 -13.85 19.35
C VAL A 249 -7.38 -14.55 18.11
N THR A 250 -7.48 -13.81 17.00
CA THR A 250 -8.04 -14.35 15.75
C THR A 250 -7.23 -15.57 15.30
N PRO A 251 -7.88 -16.73 15.07
CA PRO A 251 -7.19 -17.95 14.71
C PRO A 251 -6.68 -17.89 13.27
N LEU A 252 -5.53 -18.53 13.05
CA LEU A 252 -4.93 -18.62 11.72
C LEU A 252 -5.67 -19.68 10.90
N ARG A 253 -6.22 -19.27 9.75
CA ARG A 253 -7.01 -20.13 8.86
C ARG A 253 -6.24 -20.58 7.64
N HIS A 254 -5.38 -19.73 7.10
CA HIS A 254 -4.69 -19.98 5.85
C HIS A 254 -3.19 -19.69 5.96
N LEU A 255 -2.39 -20.64 5.50
CA LEU A 255 -0.96 -20.50 5.29
C LEU A 255 -0.60 -20.96 3.88
N SER A 256 0.16 -20.13 3.16
CA SER A 256 0.70 -20.52 1.85
C SER A 256 2.20 -20.27 1.75
N PHE A 257 2.88 -21.18 1.06
CA PHE A 257 4.32 -21.13 0.83
C PHE A 257 4.61 -21.32 -0.66
N GLU A 258 5.30 -20.36 -1.26
CA GLU A 258 5.76 -20.41 -2.66
C GLU A 258 7.28 -20.28 -2.65
N GLU A 259 7.97 -21.29 -3.19
CA GLU A 259 9.44 -21.32 -3.29
C GLU A 259 10.22 -20.98 -1.99
N CYS A 260 9.69 -21.38 -0.82
CA CYS A 260 10.37 -21.21 0.47
C CYS A 260 11.37 -22.34 0.75
N ALA A 261 12.67 -22.05 0.65
CA ALA A 261 13.74 -23.06 0.69
C ALA A 261 13.82 -23.89 1.99
N PHE A 262 13.36 -23.35 3.12
CA PHE A 262 13.46 -24.01 4.43
C PHE A 262 12.19 -24.79 4.81
N ILE A 263 11.09 -24.63 4.08
CA ILE A 263 9.83 -25.30 4.39
C ILE A 263 9.82 -26.70 3.77
N SER A 264 9.90 -27.72 4.62
CA SER A 264 9.89 -29.12 4.23
C SER A 264 8.49 -29.74 4.29
N ASP A 265 8.30 -30.91 3.69
CA ASP A 265 7.05 -31.69 3.79
C ASP A 265 6.68 -32.00 5.26
N GLU A 266 7.67 -32.29 6.11
CA GLU A 266 7.45 -32.55 7.55
C GLU A 266 6.91 -31.31 8.28
N THR A 267 7.42 -30.13 7.90
CA THR A 267 6.92 -28.84 8.40
C THR A 267 5.47 -28.63 7.97
N LEU A 268 5.14 -28.91 6.72
CA LEU A 268 3.77 -28.75 6.19
C LEU A 268 2.78 -29.69 6.88
N GLU A 269 3.15 -30.96 7.12
CA GLU A 269 2.32 -31.90 7.87
C GLU A 269 2.06 -31.42 9.31
N SER A 270 3.08 -30.88 9.96
CA SER A 270 2.95 -30.31 11.31
C SER A 270 2.00 -29.10 11.33
N LEU A 271 2.08 -28.24 10.31
CA LEU A 271 1.20 -27.06 10.18
C LEU A 271 -0.25 -27.45 9.86
N ARG A 272 -0.48 -28.49 9.05
CA ARG A 272 -1.83 -29.01 8.71
C ARG A 272 -2.59 -29.51 9.93
N ALA A 273 -1.89 -29.91 11.00
CA ALA A 273 -2.51 -30.28 12.26
C ALA A 273 -3.02 -29.07 13.07
N LEU A 274 -2.54 -27.86 12.77
CA LEU A 274 -2.77 -26.64 13.54
C LEU A 274 -3.62 -25.60 12.80
N VAL A 275 -3.53 -25.57 11.47
CA VAL A 275 -4.15 -24.56 10.60
C VAL A 275 -5.08 -25.25 9.61
N SER A 276 -6.24 -24.65 9.38
CA SER A 276 -7.30 -25.25 8.55
C SER A 276 -6.90 -25.46 7.09
N GLU A 277 -6.13 -24.53 6.53
CA GLU A 277 -5.67 -24.58 5.15
C GLU A 277 -4.17 -24.28 5.08
N VAL A 278 -3.40 -25.24 4.55
CA VAL A 278 -1.95 -25.10 4.35
C VAL A 278 -1.61 -25.52 2.92
N VAL A 279 -1.14 -24.57 2.12
CA VAL A 279 -0.87 -24.73 0.69
C VAL A 279 0.62 -24.55 0.41
N GLN A 280 1.17 -25.38 -0.48
CA GLN A 280 2.48 -25.19 -1.08
C GLN A 280 2.28 -25.02 -2.58
N LEU A 281 2.82 -23.93 -3.12
CA LEU A 281 2.70 -23.50 -4.51
C LEU A 281 4.01 -23.71 -5.28
#